data_AF-A0A2V9DEH3-F1
#
_entry.id   AF-A0A2V9DEH3-F1
#
_cell.length_a   1.000
_cell.length_b   1.000
_cell.length_c   1.000
_cell.angle_alpha   90.00
_cell.angle_beta   90.00
_cell.angle_gamma   90.00
#
_symmetry.space_group_name_H-M   'P 1'
#
loop_
_entity.id
_entity.type
_entity.pdbx_description
1 polymer ?
#
loop_
_entity_poly.entity_id
_entity_poly.type
_entity_poly.pdbx_seq_one_letter_code
_entity_poly.pdbx_strand_id
1 'polypeptide(L)'
;MLNRFVIPAVVLAASMFSLPARAQNAPRTPFPAPDPNAPPVAQNQEKHVDGWYKEVPLPPKDQKSAPAPRHDLSGIWEPAAGWRAGVQQYGAIEYPSDNKPEHQLPFTPLGEKTWKSHKPGFGTTEVPIALNNDPFDICDPIGFPRIELFNLRAIQILQTEKQVLIFYQNDRTFRSIWTDGRGFPPEDISEPRWYGYSIGKWEDDTTFVVETTGLDERTWIDNAGRPHTSDLRVEERFHRVNHDILELTLTIIDPKMYTKPWNALNKFPLRLQPADFDLREMICSPSEQAEFDTQVSRPAIANSKKN
;
A
#
# COMPACT_ATOMS: atom_id res chain seq x y z
N MET A 1 20.84 60.22 50.38
CA MET A 1 19.83 61.05 49.71
C MET A 1 19.92 60.80 48.20
N LEU A 2 18.78 60.47 47.57
CA LEU A 2 18.45 60.46 46.13
C LEU A 2 19.44 59.74 45.18
N ASN A 3 19.16 58.55 44.65
CA ASN A 3 18.10 58.13 43.71
C ASN A 3 18.10 58.93 42.39
N ARG A 4 18.36 58.27 41.24
CA ARG A 4 17.44 58.16 40.07
C ARG A 4 18.06 57.47 38.83
N PHE A 5 17.41 56.36 38.46
CA PHE A 5 17.08 55.79 37.14
C PHE A 5 18.16 55.52 36.07
N VAL A 6 18.38 54.22 35.82
CA VAL A 6 18.89 53.65 34.56
C VAL A 6 17.70 53.03 33.81
N ILE A 7 17.49 53.44 32.56
CA ILE A 7 16.55 52.83 31.61
C ILE A 7 17.33 51.74 30.85
N PRO A 8 16.88 50.47 30.75
CA PRO A 8 17.54 49.51 29.88
C PRO A 8 16.98 49.62 28.46
N ALA A 9 17.88 49.72 27.48
CA ALA A 9 17.56 49.57 26.07
C ALA A 9 17.26 48.09 25.79
N VAL A 10 15.99 47.78 25.51
CA VAL A 10 15.55 46.49 24.99
C VAL A 10 15.92 46.46 23.50
N VAL A 11 16.95 45.70 23.15
CA VAL A 11 17.23 45.35 21.75
C VAL A 11 16.26 44.23 21.36
N LEU A 12 15.27 44.56 20.53
CA LEU A 12 14.46 43.58 19.82
C LEU A 12 15.39 42.77 18.91
N ALA A 13 15.71 41.53 19.30
CA ALA A 13 16.22 40.54 18.37
C ALA A 13 15.06 40.14 17.46
N ALA A 14 15.06 40.69 16.24
CA ALA A 14 14.14 40.29 15.19
C ALA A 14 14.31 38.78 14.94
N SER A 15 13.26 38.06 15.29
CA SER A 15 13.05 36.65 15.00
C SER A 15 13.29 36.34 13.52
N MET A 16 14.33 35.57 13.22
CA MET A 16 14.45 34.83 11.97
C MET A 16 13.40 33.70 11.96
N PHE A 17 12.14 34.06 11.74
CA PHE A 17 11.13 33.11 11.31
C PHE A 17 11.12 33.06 9.78
N SER A 18 11.01 31.83 9.26
CA SER A 18 10.59 31.47 7.90
C SER A 18 11.61 31.54 6.75
N LEU A 19 12.41 30.48 6.62
CA LEU A 19 12.69 29.89 5.31
C LEU A 19 12.42 28.37 5.32
N PRO A 20 11.15 27.93 5.31
CA PRO A 20 10.79 26.66 4.70
C PRO A 20 9.69 26.90 3.65
N ALA A 21 9.99 27.66 2.60
CA ALA A 21 9.01 27.93 1.54
C ALA A 21 9.55 27.72 0.12
N ARG A 22 10.80 27.27 -0.05
CA ARG A 22 11.37 27.05 -1.39
C ARG A 22 11.05 25.69 -1.99
N ALA A 23 10.88 24.64 -1.18
CA ALA A 23 10.61 23.30 -1.72
C ALA A 23 9.17 23.16 -2.26
N GLN A 24 8.17 23.68 -1.53
CA GLN A 24 6.77 23.59 -1.94
C GLN A 24 6.37 24.56 -3.07
N ASN A 25 7.20 25.57 -3.35
CA ASN A 25 6.95 26.58 -4.39
C ASN A 25 7.88 26.42 -5.61
N ALA A 26 8.60 25.30 -5.73
CA ALA A 26 9.36 25.04 -6.95
C ALA A 26 8.39 25.02 -8.14
N PRO A 27 8.74 25.66 -9.29
CA PRO A 27 7.91 25.60 -10.47
C PRO A 27 7.65 24.14 -10.83
N ARG A 28 6.38 23.73 -10.89
CA ARG A 28 6.02 22.42 -11.41
C ARG A 28 6.43 22.41 -12.88
N THR A 29 7.42 21.60 -13.24
CA THR A 29 7.66 21.28 -14.64
C THR A 29 6.40 20.57 -15.13
N PRO A 30 5.72 21.08 -16.18
CA PRO A 30 4.59 20.38 -16.77
C PRO A 30 5.01 18.94 -17.10
N PHE A 31 4.09 17.97 -16.97
CA PHE A 31 4.37 16.64 -17.49
C PHE A 31 4.86 16.79 -18.94
N PRO A 32 6.05 16.26 -19.29
CA PRO A 32 6.47 16.28 -20.67
C PRO A 32 5.39 15.58 -21.49
N ALA A 33 4.97 16.21 -22.59
CA ALA A 33 4.04 15.59 -23.51
C ALA A 33 4.57 14.17 -23.83
N PRO A 34 3.74 13.13 -23.77
CA PRO A 34 4.20 11.77 -24.04
C PRO A 34 4.83 11.76 -25.43
N ASP A 35 6.14 11.49 -25.49
CA ASP A 35 6.83 11.32 -26.75
C ASP A 35 6.34 10.01 -27.38
N PRO A 36 5.59 10.05 -28.49
CA PRO A 36 5.05 8.84 -29.12
C PRO A 36 6.15 7.91 -29.65
N ASN A 37 7.40 8.37 -29.71
CA ASN A 37 8.57 7.60 -30.13
C ASN A 37 9.53 7.30 -28.97
N ALA A 38 9.20 7.67 -27.72
CA ALA A 38 10.02 7.30 -26.59
C ALA A 38 10.10 5.77 -26.52
N PRO A 39 11.31 5.18 -26.50
CA PRO A 39 11.42 3.77 -26.23
C PRO A 39 10.76 3.49 -24.87
N PRO A 40 10.04 2.37 -24.71
CA PRO A 40 9.53 2.00 -23.40
C PRO A 40 10.69 2.07 -22.41
N VAL A 41 10.53 2.85 -21.32
CA VAL A 41 11.53 2.88 -20.26
C VAL A 41 11.70 1.44 -19.82
N ALA A 42 12.86 0.85 -20.12
CA ALA A 42 13.12 -0.50 -19.74
C ALA A 42 13.04 -0.56 -18.21
N GLN A 43 12.04 -1.27 -17.68
CA GLN A 43 11.86 -1.45 -16.23
C GLN A 43 13.14 -1.96 -15.54
N ASN A 44 14.07 -2.54 -16.32
CA ASN A 44 15.34 -3.10 -15.88
C ASN A 44 16.49 -2.08 -15.72
N GLN A 45 16.27 -0.77 -15.87
CA GLN A 45 17.33 0.24 -15.70
C GLN A 45 17.16 1.16 -14.48
N GLU A 46 16.04 1.09 -13.77
CA GLU A 46 15.89 1.86 -12.53
C GLU A 46 16.77 1.29 -11.43
N LYS A 47 17.69 2.12 -10.93
CA LYS A 47 18.47 1.82 -9.74
C LYS A 47 17.55 1.74 -8.51
N HIS A 48 17.67 0.67 -7.73
CA HIS A 48 16.98 0.56 -6.45
C HIS A 48 17.61 1.50 -5.44
N VAL A 49 16.84 2.49 -5.00
CA VAL A 49 17.29 3.50 -4.03
C VAL A 49 16.24 3.70 -2.95
N ASP A 50 16.69 4.14 -1.77
CA ASP A 50 15.84 4.53 -0.64
C ASP A 50 15.31 5.97 -0.77
N GLY A 51 14.64 6.49 0.27
CA GLY A 51 14.12 7.86 0.34
C GLY A 51 15.14 8.98 0.34
N TRP A 52 16.41 8.69 0.61
CA TRP A 52 17.52 9.64 0.48
C TRP A 52 18.35 9.39 -0.79
N TYR A 53 17.81 8.63 -1.74
CA TYR A 53 18.48 8.25 -2.99
C TYR A 53 19.78 7.45 -2.79
N LYS A 54 19.95 6.79 -1.65
CA LYS A 54 21.06 5.85 -1.44
C LYS A 54 20.75 4.56 -2.20
N GLU A 55 21.72 4.03 -2.94
CA GLU A 55 21.57 2.72 -3.58
C GLU A 55 21.39 1.62 -2.52
N VAL A 56 20.39 0.77 -2.73
CA VAL A 56 20.09 -0.36 -1.86
C VAL A 56 20.73 -1.60 -2.49
N PRO A 57 21.82 -2.14 -1.93
CA PRO A 57 22.51 -3.28 -2.52
C PRO A 57 21.66 -4.54 -2.41
N LEU A 58 21.81 -5.44 -3.40
CA LEU A 58 21.32 -6.80 -3.26
C LEU A 58 22.15 -7.54 -2.20
N PRO A 59 21.54 -8.41 -1.37
CA PRO A 59 22.26 -9.25 -0.44
C PRO A 59 23.21 -10.16 -1.23
N PRO A 60 24.40 -10.47 -0.68
CA PRO A 60 25.28 -11.48 -1.27
C PRO A 60 24.56 -12.81 -1.44
N LYS A 61 24.77 -13.49 -2.57
CA LYS A 61 24.12 -14.77 -2.89
C LYS A 61 24.30 -15.86 -1.82
N ASP A 62 25.41 -15.81 -1.09
CA ASP A 62 25.79 -16.81 -0.09
C ASP A 62 25.70 -16.28 1.36
N GLN A 63 24.97 -15.18 1.58
CA GLN A 63 24.75 -14.66 2.91
C GLN A 63 23.97 -15.67 3.76
N LYS A 64 24.55 -16.10 4.88
CA LYS A 64 23.85 -16.90 5.88
C LYS A 64 23.01 -16.00 6.78
N SER A 65 21.72 -16.27 6.87
CA SER A 65 20.82 -15.57 7.78
C SER A 65 20.89 -16.15 9.19
N ALA A 66 20.84 -15.26 10.19
CA ALA A 66 20.66 -15.67 11.57
C ALA A 66 19.25 -16.29 11.79
N PRO A 67 19.03 -17.05 12.87
CA PRO A 67 17.69 -17.52 13.23
C PRO A 67 16.69 -16.37 13.38
N ALA A 68 15.40 -16.68 13.16
CA ALA A 68 14.34 -15.71 13.38
C ALA A 68 14.29 -15.27 14.86
N PRO A 69 14.13 -13.97 15.15
CA PRO A 69 13.88 -13.52 16.50
C PRO A 69 12.50 -14.00 16.98
N ARG A 70 12.39 -14.35 18.27
CA ARG A 70 11.14 -14.84 18.85
C ARG A 70 10.17 -13.67 19.04
N HIS A 71 8.96 -13.84 18.55
CA HIS A 71 7.86 -12.89 18.68
C HIS A 71 8.20 -11.46 18.20
N ASP A 72 9.05 -11.34 17.18
CA ASP A 72 9.49 -10.05 16.64
C ASP A 72 9.42 -9.99 15.10
N LEU A 73 8.57 -9.08 14.61
CA LEU A 73 8.38 -8.70 13.21
C LEU A 73 9.03 -7.35 12.88
N SER A 74 9.58 -6.66 13.87
CA SER A 74 10.05 -5.28 13.72
C SER A 74 11.11 -5.17 12.64
N GLY A 75 11.00 -4.15 11.80
CA GLY A 75 11.93 -3.94 10.70
C GLY A 75 11.29 -3.27 9.50
N ILE A 76 12.12 -2.99 8.50
CA ILE A 76 11.70 -2.48 7.20
C ILE A 76 11.81 -3.61 6.20
N TRP A 77 10.72 -3.94 5.54
CA TRP A 77 10.56 -5.14 4.72
C TRP A 77 10.19 -4.74 3.30
N GLU A 78 10.93 -5.20 2.30
CA GLU A 78 10.57 -5.07 0.89
C GLU A 78 10.36 -6.44 0.23
N PRO A 79 9.62 -6.54 -0.88
CA PRO A 79 9.52 -7.80 -1.62
C PRO A 79 10.90 -8.39 -1.98
N ALA A 80 11.11 -9.65 -1.61
CA ALA A 80 12.44 -10.28 -1.66
C ALA A 80 12.92 -10.54 -3.10
N ALA A 81 12.01 -10.79 -4.04
CA ALA A 81 12.32 -10.95 -5.46
C ALA A 81 12.68 -9.62 -6.17
N GLY A 82 12.67 -8.50 -5.43
CA GLY A 82 13.01 -7.16 -5.90
C GLY A 82 11.96 -6.15 -5.46
N TRP A 83 12.33 -4.89 -5.24
CA TRP A 83 11.46 -3.85 -4.69
C TRP A 83 10.17 -3.54 -5.48
N ARG A 84 10.05 -4.06 -6.73
CA ARG A 84 8.82 -4.05 -7.53
C ARG A 84 8.07 -5.37 -7.62
N ALA A 85 8.54 -6.44 -7.00
CA ALA A 85 7.89 -7.74 -7.06
C ALA A 85 6.53 -7.78 -6.35
N GLY A 86 6.24 -6.81 -5.46
CA GLY A 86 4.93 -6.62 -4.85
C GLY A 86 3.98 -5.71 -5.65
N VAL A 87 4.32 -5.35 -6.89
CA VAL A 87 3.39 -4.67 -7.81
C VAL A 87 2.46 -5.68 -8.44
N GLN A 88 1.17 -5.51 -8.17
CA GLN A 88 0.12 -6.45 -8.50
C GLN A 88 -0.84 -5.77 -9.48
N GLN A 89 -0.30 -5.39 -10.64
CA GLN A 89 -1.04 -4.61 -11.66
C GLN A 89 -2.32 -5.32 -12.08
N TYR A 90 -2.28 -6.65 -12.26
CA TYR A 90 -3.41 -7.48 -12.66
C TYR A 90 -4.17 -8.08 -11.45
N GLY A 91 -4.03 -7.49 -10.27
CA GLY A 91 -4.60 -8.00 -9.02
C GLY A 91 -3.71 -9.05 -8.34
N ALA A 92 -4.29 -9.73 -7.34
CA ALA A 92 -3.60 -10.68 -6.45
C ALA A 92 -2.65 -11.65 -7.19
N ILE A 93 -1.40 -11.78 -6.75
CA ILE A 93 -0.34 -12.57 -7.43
C ILE A 93 -0.71 -14.05 -7.59
N GLU A 94 -1.41 -14.65 -6.64
CA GLU A 94 -1.82 -16.06 -6.74
C GLU A 94 -2.94 -16.27 -7.77
N TYR A 95 -3.67 -15.20 -8.12
CA TYR A 95 -4.77 -15.21 -9.08
C TYR A 95 -4.72 -13.94 -9.93
N PRO A 96 -3.74 -13.74 -10.83
CA PRO A 96 -3.75 -12.56 -11.68
C PRO A 96 -4.95 -12.60 -12.64
N SER A 97 -5.53 -11.44 -12.93
CA SER A 97 -6.61 -11.29 -13.91
C SER A 97 -6.02 -11.33 -15.33
N ASP A 98 -5.77 -12.55 -15.85
CA ASP A 98 -5.08 -12.78 -17.13
C ASP A 98 -5.79 -13.76 -18.09
N ASN A 99 -7.08 -14.01 -17.87
CA ASN A 99 -7.95 -14.95 -18.62
C ASN A 99 -7.55 -16.43 -18.54
N LYS A 100 -6.55 -16.82 -17.73
CA LYS A 100 -6.20 -18.23 -17.59
C LYS A 100 -7.19 -18.98 -16.68
N PRO A 101 -7.64 -20.19 -17.06
CA PRO A 101 -8.60 -20.96 -16.27
C PRO A 101 -8.17 -21.20 -14.81
N GLU A 102 -6.87 -21.45 -14.57
CA GLU A 102 -6.30 -21.68 -13.24
C GLU A 102 -6.34 -20.45 -12.32
N HIS A 103 -6.44 -19.24 -12.88
CA HIS A 103 -6.50 -17.99 -12.12
C HIS A 103 -7.94 -17.48 -11.94
N GLN A 104 -8.94 -18.23 -12.41
CA GLN A 104 -10.34 -17.87 -12.20
C GLN A 104 -10.71 -18.03 -10.72
N LEU A 105 -11.18 -16.94 -10.13
CA LEU A 105 -11.66 -16.97 -8.76
C LEU A 105 -13.02 -17.67 -8.65
N PRO A 106 -13.30 -18.29 -7.50
CA PRO A 106 -14.50 -19.07 -7.28
C PRO A 106 -15.69 -18.16 -6.94
N PHE A 107 -16.03 -17.21 -7.81
CA PHE A 107 -17.11 -16.25 -7.56
C PHE A 107 -18.47 -16.91 -7.32
N THR A 108 -19.28 -16.31 -6.45
CA THR A 108 -20.73 -16.55 -6.44
C THR A 108 -21.38 -15.81 -7.64
N PRO A 109 -22.65 -16.08 -7.97
CA PRO A 109 -23.36 -15.29 -8.98
C PRO A 109 -23.42 -13.79 -8.64
N LEU A 110 -23.49 -13.44 -7.36
CA LEU A 110 -23.41 -12.04 -6.91
C LEU A 110 -22.01 -11.49 -7.14
N GLY A 111 -20.96 -12.20 -6.71
CA GLY A 111 -19.57 -11.79 -6.88
C GLY A 111 -19.19 -11.54 -8.33
N GLU A 112 -19.57 -12.45 -9.23
CA GLU A 112 -19.31 -12.29 -10.67
C GLU A 112 -20.06 -11.09 -11.25
N LYS A 113 -21.33 -10.90 -10.87
CA LYS A 113 -22.13 -9.75 -11.30
C LYS A 113 -21.51 -8.43 -10.82
N THR A 114 -21.10 -8.35 -9.56
CA THR A 114 -20.50 -7.15 -8.97
C THR A 114 -19.14 -6.87 -9.59
N TRP A 115 -18.29 -7.88 -9.78
CA TRP A 115 -16.99 -7.73 -10.45
C TRP A 115 -17.16 -7.17 -11.87
N LYS A 116 -18.13 -7.67 -12.64
CA LYS A 116 -18.44 -7.16 -13.98
C LYS A 116 -19.03 -5.74 -14.01
N SER A 117 -19.55 -5.24 -12.89
CA SER A 117 -19.98 -3.83 -12.79
C SER A 117 -18.83 -2.88 -12.46
N HIS A 118 -17.72 -3.40 -11.95
CA HIS A 118 -16.50 -2.63 -11.78
C HIS A 118 -15.80 -2.48 -13.13
N LYS A 119 -15.22 -1.31 -13.35
CA LYS A 119 -14.54 -0.91 -14.58
C LYS A 119 -13.09 -0.58 -14.25
N PRO A 120 -12.26 -1.56 -13.89
CA PRO A 120 -10.88 -1.29 -13.48
C PRO A 120 -10.04 -0.76 -14.64
N GLY A 121 -8.92 -0.10 -14.32
CA GLY A 121 -7.91 0.28 -15.32
C GLY A 121 -7.00 -0.87 -15.76
N PHE A 122 -7.13 -2.06 -15.15
CA PHE A 122 -6.27 -3.22 -15.39
C PHE A 122 -7.04 -4.54 -15.28
N GLY A 123 -6.52 -5.58 -15.93
CA GLY A 123 -7.06 -6.94 -15.88
C GLY A 123 -8.00 -7.25 -17.04
N THR A 124 -8.69 -8.39 -16.97
CA THR A 124 -9.51 -8.90 -18.09
C THR A 124 -10.75 -8.07 -18.38
N THR A 125 -11.18 -7.24 -17.43
CA THR A 125 -12.34 -6.33 -17.54
C THR A 125 -11.91 -4.87 -17.63
N GLU A 126 -10.65 -4.62 -18.03
CA GLU A 126 -10.11 -3.27 -18.08
C GLU A 126 -10.90 -2.36 -19.04
N VAL A 127 -11.00 -1.09 -18.65
CA VAL A 127 -11.53 -0.03 -19.48
C VAL A 127 -10.47 1.07 -19.64
N PRO A 128 -10.57 1.92 -20.68
CA PRO A 128 -9.77 3.14 -20.74
C PRO A 128 -9.86 3.94 -19.44
N ILE A 129 -8.74 4.51 -18.96
CA ILE A 129 -8.64 5.19 -17.66
C ILE A 129 -9.76 6.22 -17.45
N ALA A 130 -10.13 7.00 -18.46
CA ALA A 130 -11.21 7.98 -18.34
C ALA A 130 -12.65 7.38 -18.27
N LEU A 131 -12.79 6.05 -18.35
CA LEU A 131 -14.02 5.30 -18.07
C LEU A 131 -13.94 4.49 -16.77
N ASN A 132 -12.79 4.52 -16.08
CA ASN A 132 -12.58 3.83 -14.82
C ASN A 132 -13.57 4.34 -13.76
N ASN A 133 -14.08 3.46 -12.91
CA ASN A 133 -14.91 3.80 -11.75
C ASN A 133 -14.30 3.35 -10.42
N ASP A 134 -12.98 3.19 -10.38
CA ASP A 134 -12.23 2.89 -9.18
C ASP A 134 -12.46 3.99 -8.13
N PRO A 135 -12.96 3.66 -6.94
CA PRO A 135 -13.09 4.61 -5.84
C PRO A 135 -11.78 5.34 -5.52
N PHE A 136 -10.64 4.66 -5.68
CA PHE A 136 -9.34 5.29 -5.44
C PHE A 136 -9.06 6.47 -6.37
N ASP A 137 -9.55 6.43 -7.62
CA ASP A 137 -9.35 7.51 -8.60
C ASP A 137 -10.14 8.78 -8.24
N ILE A 138 -11.18 8.67 -7.39
CA ILE A 138 -11.95 9.82 -6.87
C ILE A 138 -11.51 10.25 -5.47
N CYS A 139 -10.31 9.86 -5.06
CA CYS A 139 -9.70 10.17 -3.77
C CYS A 139 -10.31 9.47 -2.55
N ASP A 140 -11.09 8.38 -2.75
CA ASP A 140 -11.35 7.48 -1.63
C ASP A 140 -10.07 6.72 -1.25
N PRO A 141 -9.85 6.37 0.03
CA PRO A 141 -8.68 5.61 0.45
C PRO A 141 -8.55 4.25 -0.26
N ILE A 142 -7.32 3.81 -0.52
CA ILE A 142 -7.05 2.48 -1.10
C ILE A 142 -7.68 1.36 -0.25
N GLY A 143 -7.55 1.51 1.07
CA GLY A 143 -8.04 0.55 2.05
C GLY A 143 -7.28 -0.77 2.09
N PHE A 144 -7.78 -1.67 2.94
CA PHE A 144 -7.28 -3.02 3.12
C PHE A 144 -8.30 -4.02 2.54
N PRO A 145 -7.89 -5.15 1.91
CA PRO A 145 -6.53 -5.64 1.71
C PRO A 145 -5.79 -5.02 0.51
N ARG A 146 -6.42 -4.12 -0.24
CA ARG A 146 -5.88 -3.60 -1.49
C ARG A 146 -4.51 -2.93 -1.37
N ILE A 147 -4.22 -2.27 -0.25
CA ILE A 147 -2.89 -1.69 -0.01
C ILE A 147 -1.76 -2.73 -0.14
N GLU A 148 -2.03 -3.99 0.19
CA GLU A 148 -1.09 -5.11 0.06
C GLU A 148 -1.25 -5.91 -1.25
N LEU A 149 -2.37 -5.73 -1.96
CA LEU A 149 -2.71 -6.41 -3.22
C LEU A 149 -2.66 -5.49 -4.46
N PHE A 150 -2.06 -4.31 -4.33
CA PHE A 150 -1.87 -3.37 -5.43
C PHE A 150 -0.39 -2.98 -5.60
N ASN A 151 0.15 -2.25 -4.62
CA ASN A 151 1.55 -1.80 -4.63
C ASN A 151 2.16 -2.10 -3.26
N LEU A 152 2.39 -3.38 -2.96
CA LEU A 152 3.14 -3.80 -1.77
C LEU A 152 4.62 -3.44 -1.99
N ARG A 153 4.98 -2.25 -1.53
CA ARG A 153 6.34 -1.69 -1.52
C ARG A 153 7.03 -2.02 -0.19
N ALA A 154 8.00 -1.22 0.22
CA ALA A 154 8.51 -1.31 1.58
C ALA A 154 7.38 -1.13 2.59
N ILE A 155 7.37 -1.95 3.63
CA ILE A 155 6.57 -1.75 4.83
C ILE A 155 7.51 -1.64 6.02
N GLN A 156 7.20 -0.76 6.96
CA GLN A 156 7.90 -0.70 8.24
C GLN A 156 6.97 -1.22 9.33
N ILE A 157 7.41 -2.27 10.02
CA ILE A 157 6.69 -2.86 11.13
C ILE A 157 7.32 -2.36 12.42
N LEU A 158 6.48 -1.80 13.28
CA LEU A 158 6.83 -1.42 14.65
C LEU A 158 5.96 -2.20 15.62
N GLN A 159 6.55 -2.67 16.71
CA GLN A 159 5.82 -3.39 17.76
C GLN A 159 5.88 -2.63 19.08
N THR A 160 4.74 -2.64 19.76
CA THR A 160 4.58 -2.19 21.14
C THR A 160 4.00 -3.36 21.94
N GLU A 161 3.87 -3.18 23.26
CA GLU A 161 3.25 -4.21 24.11
C GLU A 161 1.80 -4.53 23.73
N LYS A 162 1.08 -3.61 23.06
CA LYS A 162 -0.36 -3.74 22.78
C LYS A 162 -0.72 -3.75 21.30
N GLN A 163 0.23 -3.43 20.43
CA GLN A 163 -0.02 -3.24 19.00
C GLN A 163 1.18 -3.60 18.14
N VAL A 164 0.89 -4.14 16.97
CA VAL A 164 1.77 -4.10 15.80
C VAL A 164 1.26 -2.99 14.88
N LEU A 165 2.15 -2.09 14.46
CA LEU A 165 1.87 -1.03 13.50
C LEU A 165 2.60 -1.35 12.20
N ILE A 166 1.88 -1.30 11.07
CA ILE A 166 2.47 -1.43 9.74
C ILE A 166 2.36 -0.08 9.06
N PHE A 167 3.50 0.54 8.75
CA PHE A 167 3.58 1.73 7.91
C PHE A 167 3.85 1.30 6.48
N TYR A 168 3.01 1.75 5.56
CA TYR A 168 3.14 1.45 4.15
C TYR A 168 3.89 2.57 3.44
N GLN A 169 4.88 2.22 2.62
CA GLN A 169 5.50 3.20 1.73
C GLN A 169 4.48 3.74 0.72
N ASN A 170 3.64 2.86 0.15
CA ASN A 170 2.54 3.26 -0.72
C ASN A 170 1.47 4.02 0.09
N ASP A 171 1.03 5.16 -0.45
CA ASP A 171 0.08 6.11 0.15
C ASP A 171 0.54 6.76 1.48
N ARG A 172 1.74 6.44 1.97
CA ARG A 172 2.29 6.91 3.27
C ARG A 172 1.30 6.80 4.44
N THR A 173 0.60 5.68 4.50
CA THR A 173 -0.42 5.41 5.53
C THR A 173 0.03 4.32 6.50
N PHE A 174 -0.77 4.04 7.53
CA PHE A 174 -0.49 3.00 8.51
C PHE A 174 -1.73 2.18 8.87
N ARG A 175 -1.50 0.95 9.33
CA ARG A 175 -2.53 0.07 9.90
C ARG A 175 -2.12 -0.37 11.30
N SER A 176 -3.09 -0.44 12.20
CA SER A 176 -2.90 -0.89 13.58
C SER A 176 -3.52 -2.26 13.79
N ILE A 177 -2.72 -3.20 14.29
CA ILE A 177 -3.14 -4.55 14.66
C ILE A 177 -3.01 -4.66 16.17
N TRP A 178 -4.13 -4.88 16.86
CA TRP A 178 -4.14 -4.99 18.32
C TRP A 178 -3.74 -6.39 18.78
N THR A 179 -2.91 -6.46 19.81
CA THR A 179 -2.35 -7.71 20.36
C THR A 179 -2.62 -7.89 21.85
N ASP A 180 -3.46 -7.04 22.44
CA ASP A 180 -3.75 -7.00 23.88
C ASP A 180 -4.88 -7.96 24.31
N GLY A 181 -5.26 -8.91 23.45
CA GLY A 181 -6.28 -9.91 23.73
C GLY A 181 -7.72 -9.41 23.63
N ARG A 182 -7.97 -8.19 23.13
CA ARG A 182 -9.32 -7.70 22.85
C ARG A 182 -10.01 -8.53 21.75
N GLY A 183 -11.33 -8.50 21.76
CA GLY A 183 -12.17 -8.96 20.63
C GLY A 183 -12.47 -7.82 19.64
N PHE A 184 -13.18 -8.16 18.56
CA PHE A 184 -13.69 -7.15 17.63
C PHE A 184 -14.77 -6.29 18.30
N PRO A 185 -14.97 -5.05 17.84
CA PRO A 185 -16.11 -4.27 18.27
C PRO A 185 -17.42 -5.02 17.97
N PRO A 186 -18.43 -4.96 18.86
CA PRO A 186 -19.77 -5.45 18.58
C PRO A 186 -20.38 -4.82 17.31
N GLU A 187 -21.19 -5.58 16.57
CA GLU A 187 -21.78 -5.16 15.29
C GLU A 187 -22.69 -3.93 15.41
N ASP A 188 -23.32 -3.70 16.55
CA ASP A 188 -24.23 -2.58 16.80
C ASP A 188 -23.51 -1.24 17.01
N ILE A 189 -22.18 -1.27 17.18
CA ILE A 189 -21.35 -0.07 17.39
C ILE A 189 -20.15 0.00 16.44
N SER A 190 -19.97 -0.97 15.54
CA SER A 190 -18.87 -0.95 14.57
C SER A 190 -19.20 -0.01 13.41
N GLU A 191 -18.27 0.88 13.09
CA GLU A 191 -18.34 1.73 11.90
C GLU A 191 -17.48 1.09 10.80
N PRO A 192 -17.93 1.06 9.53
CA PRO A 192 -17.07 0.59 8.45
C PRO A 192 -15.79 1.43 8.35
N ARG A 193 -14.64 0.76 8.21
CA ARG A 193 -13.33 1.40 8.12
C ARG A 193 -12.61 0.97 6.86
N TRP A 194 -11.97 1.92 6.18
CA TRP A 194 -11.12 1.64 5.02
C TRP A 194 -10.01 0.61 5.31
N TYR A 195 -9.46 0.61 6.53
CA TYR A 195 -8.43 -0.34 6.98
C TYR A 195 -8.94 -1.37 8.01
N GLY A 196 -10.26 -1.41 8.24
CA GLY A 196 -10.90 -2.37 9.15
C GLY A 196 -10.47 -2.28 10.62
N TYR A 197 -10.80 -3.34 11.34
CA TYR A 197 -10.32 -3.65 12.69
C TYR A 197 -9.46 -4.89 12.60
N SER A 198 -8.20 -4.81 13.03
CA SER A 198 -7.27 -5.95 13.00
C SER A 198 -6.88 -6.39 14.41
N ILE A 199 -6.93 -7.70 14.65
CA ILE A 199 -6.48 -8.34 15.89
C ILE A 199 -5.47 -9.41 15.52
N GLY A 200 -4.36 -9.46 16.24
CA GLY A 200 -3.32 -10.43 15.99
C GLY A 200 -2.82 -11.13 17.25
N LYS A 201 -2.25 -12.31 17.06
CA LYS A 201 -1.63 -13.13 18.10
C LYS A 201 -0.50 -13.96 17.52
N TRP A 202 0.44 -14.35 18.37
CA TRP A 202 1.46 -15.34 18.02
C TRP A 202 0.83 -16.75 18.06
N GLU A 203 0.96 -17.48 16.96
CA GLU A 203 0.59 -18.90 16.87
C GLU A 203 1.73 -19.78 17.40
N ASP A 204 2.97 -19.36 17.13
CA ASP A 204 4.21 -19.93 17.64
C ASP A 204 5.28 -18.84 17.79
N ASP A 205 6.51 -19.23 18.10
CA ASP A 205 7.65 -18.33 18.32
C ASP A 205 7.98 -17.39 17.15
N THR A 206 7.58 -17.74 15.93
CA THR A 206 8.00 -17.09 14.67
C THR A 206 6.83 -16.80 13.73
N THR A 207 5.62 -17.21 14.07
CA THR A 207 4.41 -17.03 13.26
C THR A 207 3.39 -16.16 13.99
N PHE A 208 3.13 -14.99 13.43
CA PHE A 208 2.10 -14.07 13.89
C PHE A 208 0.90 -14.12 12.92
N VAL A 209 -0.29 -14.37 13.47
CA VAL A 209 -1.54 -14.45 12.69
C VAL A 209 -2.40 -13.24 13.01
N VAL A 210 -3.08 -12.73 12.00
CA VAL A 210 -3.95 -11.55 12.08
C VAL A 210 -5.28 -11.87 11.44
N GLU A 211 -6.37 -11.43 12.06
CA GLU A 211 -7.69 -11.40 11.48
C GLU A 211 -8.16 -9.94 11.38
N THR A 212 -8.70 -9.57 10.23
CA THR A 212 -9.24 -8.23 9.96
C THR A 212 -10.69 -8.32 9.47
N THR A 213 -11.56 -7.48 10.04
CA THR A 213 -13.00 -7.36 9.70
C THR A 213 -13.46 -5.89 9.72
N GLY A 214 -14.75 -5.63 9.43
CA GLY A 214 -15.34 -4.28 9.51
C GLY A 214 -14.85 -3.33 8.43
N LEU A 215 -14.61 -3.87 7.23
CA LEU A 215 -14.07 -3.13 6.09
C LEU A 215 -15.17 -2.38 5.34
N ASP A 216 -14.85 -1.18 4.85
CA ASP A 216 -15.77 -0.38 4.05
C ASP A 216 -15.98 -1.02 2.67
N GLU A 217 -17.21 -1.43 2.35
CA GLU A 217 -17.53 -2.15 1.11
C GLU A 217 -17.34 -1.33 -0.17
N ARG A 218 -17.10 -0.02 -0.05
CA ARG A 218 -16.78 0.81 -1.21
C ARG A 218 -15.44 0.45 -1.83
N THR A 219 -14.50 -0.13 -1.08
CA THR A 219 -13.20 -0.53 -1.64
C THR A 219 -13.30 -1.75 -2.53
N TRP A 220 -12.26 -1.95 -3.33
CA TRP A 220 -12.02 -3.19 -4.05
C TRP A 220 -10.95 -4.00 -3.31
N ILE A 221 -10.95 -5.33 -3.47
CA ILE A 221 -9.92 -6.20 -2.89
C ILE A 221 -8.56 -5.93 -3.52
N ASP A 222 -8.51 -5.70 -4.84
CA ASP A 222 -7.27 -5.55 -5.59
C ASP A 222 -7.45 -4.67 -6.83
N ASN A 223 -6.37 -4.54 -7.59
CA ASN A 223 -6.31 -3.68 -8.76
C ASN A 223 -7.09 -4.19 -9.99
N ALA A 224 -7.58 -5.44 -9.94
CA ALA A 224 -8.46 -6.00 -10.97
C ALA A 224 -9.95 -5.75 -10.65
N GLY A 225 -10.23 -4.93 -9.64
CA GLY A 225 -11.57 -4.54 -9.24
C GLY A 225 -12.37 -5.66 -8.59
N ARG A 226 -11.72 -6.61 -7.92
CA ARG A 226 -12.44 -7.72 -7.28
C ARG A 226 -13.29 -7.22 -6.11
N PRO A 227 -14.58 -7.58 -6.04
CA PRO A 227 -15.50 -7.05 -5.04
C PRO A 227 -15.37 -7.74 -3.69
N HIS A 228 -15.85 -7.06 -2.66
CA HIS A 228 -16.17 -7.62 -1.36
C HIS A 228 -17.43 -6.95 -0.80
N THR A 229 -17.95 -7.50 0.29
CA THR A 229 -19.03 -6.94 1.09
C THR A 229 -18.50 -6.49 2.45
N SER A 230 -19.39 -5.96 3.29
CA SER A 230 -19.14 -5.76 4.72
C SER A 230 -18.75 -7.03 5.48
N ASP A 231 -19.09 -8.22 4.94
CA ASP A 231 -18.79 -9.52 5.57
C ASP A 231 -17.35 -9.99 5.27
N LEU A 232 -16.55 -9.17 4.58
CA LEU A 232 -15.17 -9.49 4.29
C LEU A 232 -14.40 -9.73 5.59
N ARG A 233 -13.82 -10.92 5.66
CA ARG A 233 -12.82 -11.30 6.65
C ARG A 233 -11.52 -11.61 5.91
N VAL A 234 -10.45 -11.01 6.37
CA VAL A 234 -9.12 -11.24 5.83
C VAL A 234 -8.25 -11.85 6.93
N GLU A 235 -7.63 -12.98 6.62
CA GLU A 235 -6.66 -13.62 7.49
C GLU A 235 -5.27 -13.41 6.92
N GLU A 236 -4.34 -12.94 7.74
CA GLU A 236 -2.94 -12.82 7.39
C GLU A 236 -2.07 -13.67 8.28
N ARG A 237 -0.96 -14.16 7.74
CA ARG A 237 0.06 -14.87 8.49
C ARG A 237 1.43 -14.33 8.11
N PHE A 238 2.08 -13.75 9.10
CA PHE A 238 3.44 -13.23 9.05
C PHE A 238 4.37 -14.28 9.67
N HIS A 239 5.12 -14.99 8.83
CA HIS A 239 6.02 -16.05 9.27
C HIS A 239 7.49 -15.64 9.09
N ARG A 240 8.22 -15.51 10.21
CA ARG A 240 9.65 -15.24 10.21
C ARG A 240 10.41 -16.52 9.89
N VAL A 241 10.78 -16.71 8.62
CA VAL A 241 11.57 -17.87 8.19
C VAL A 241 12.96 -17.87 8.85
N ASN A 242 13.56 -16.69 8.94
CA ASN A 242 14.85 -16.44 9.58
C ASN A 242 14.95 -14.93 9.87
N HIS A 243 16.11 -14.42 10.31
CA HIS A 243 16.31 -12.99 10.58
C HIS A 243 15.98 -12.10 9.37
N ASP A 244 16.35 -12.51 8.15
CA ASP A 244 16.31 -11.65 6.96
C ASP A 244 15.05 -11.83 6.11
N ILE A 245 14.26 -12.89 6.33
CA ILE A 245 13.09 -13.22 5.52
C ILE A 245 11.83 -13.32 6.38
N LEU A 246 10.79 -12.63 5.91
CA LEU A 246 9.43 -12.67 6.42
C LEU A 246 8.51 -13.13 5.29
N GLU A 247 7.72 -14.17 5.50
CA GLU A 247 6.71 -14.62 4.55
C GLU A 247 5.34 -14.07 4.93
N LEU A 248 4.62 -13.51 3.96
CA LEU A 248 3.24 -13.07 4.11
C LEU A 248 2.30 -14.01 3.34
N THR A 249 1.33 -14.60 4.02
CA THR A 249 0.14 -15.19 3.40
C THR A 249 -1.06 -14.33 3.73
N LEU A 250 -1.91 -14.08 2.74
CA LEU A 250 -3.15 -13.32 2.87
C LEU A 250 -4.29 -14.13 2.26
N THR A 251 -5.31 -14.43 3.06
CA THR A 251 -6.49 -15.20 2.68
C THR A 251 -7.72 -14.30 2.69
N ILE A 252 -8.49 -14.34 1.61
CA ILE A 252 -9.76 -13.63 1.45
C ILE A 252 -10.91 -14.58 1.78
N ILE A 253 -11.79 -14.16 2.69
CA ILE A 253 -13.02 -14.87 3.06
C ILE A 253 -14.18 -13.89 2.95
N ASP A 254 -15.00 -14.05 1.91
CA ASP A 254 -16.29 -13.39 1.79
C ASP A 254 -17.28 -14.37 1.13
N PRO A 255 -18.16 -15.03 1.90
CA PRO A 255 -19.06 -16.05 1.37
C PRO A 255 -20.17 -15.49 0.47
N LYS A 256 -20.41 -14.17 0.48
CA LYS A 256 -21.37 -13.52 -0.42
C LYS A 256 -20.76 -13.31 -1.80
N MET A 257 -19.45 -13.06 -1.89
CA MET A 257 -18.75 -12.82 -3.16
C MET A 257 -18.02 -14.05 -3.71
N TYR A 258 -17.56 -14.96 -2.84
CA TYR A 258 -16.79 -16.15 -3.21
C TYR A 258 -17.38 -17.42 -2.59
N THR A 259 -17.44 -18.50 -3.37
CA THR A 259 -17.97 -19.82 -2.94
C THR A 259 -17.04 -20.55 -1.97
N LYS A 260 -15.78 -20.14 -1.87
CA LYS A 260 -14.79 -20.63 -0.90
C LYS A 260 -13.71 -19.58 -0.64
N PRO A 261 -13.04 -19.64 0.53
CA PRO A 261 -11.83 -18.85 0.77
C PRO A 261 -10.76 -19.08 -0.30
N TRP A 262 -9.93 -18.06 -0.54
CA TRP A 262 -8.82 -18.13 -1.48
C TRP A 262 -7.63 -17.30 -0.98
N ASN A 263 -6.42 -17.74 -1.30
CA ASN A 263 -5.19 -17.03 -0.93
C ASN A 263 -4.86 -16.00 -2.00
N ALA A 264 -4.79 -14.72 -1.63
CA ALA A 264 -4.32 -13.66 -2.52
C ALA A 264 -2.79 -13.57 -2.58
N LEU A 265 -2.13 -13.92 -1.47
CA LEU A 265 -0.69 -14.10 -1.35
C LEU A 265 -0.43 -15.44 -0.66
N ASN A 266 0.54 -16.21 -1.15
CA ASN A 266 0.94 -17.46 -0.52
C ASN A 266 2.45 -17.48 -0.22
N LYS A 267 2.82 -17.26 1.04
CA LYS A 267 4.22 -17.19 1.49
C LYS A 267 5.04 -16.20 0.66
N PHE A 268 4.42 -15.05 0.36
CA PHE A 268 5.07 -13.99 -0.39
C PHE A 268 6.29 -13.49 0.41
N PRO A 269 7.51 -13.64 -0.11
CA PRO A 269 8.71 -13.38 0.67
C PRO A 269 9.02 -11.88 0.67
N LEU A 270 9.23 -11.35 1.87
CA LEU A 270 9.75 -10.03 2.15
C LEU A 270 11.14 -10.14 2.76
N ARG A 271 12.03 -9.23 2.39
CA ARG A 271 13.41 -9.15 2.84
C ARG A 271 13.61 -7.94 3.75
N LEU A 272 14.28 -8.18 4.87
CA LEU A 272 14.70 -7.14 5.80
C LEU A 272 15.69 -6.18 5.13
N GLN A 273 15.47 -4.89 5.32
CA GLN A 273 16.34 -3.81 4.90
C GLN A 273 17.20 -3.31 6.06
N PRO A 274 18.32 -2.62 5.77
CA PRO A 274 19.11 -1.95 6.81
C PRO A 274 18.26 -1.05 7.70
N ALA A 275 18.66 -0.90 8.97
CA ALA A 275 17.92 -0.09 9.93
C ALA A 275 17.90 1.41 9.58
N ASP A 276 18.81 1.88 8.72
CA ASP A 276 18.87 3.24 8.20
C ASP A 276 18.22 3.40 6.81
N PHE A 277 17.50 2.38 6.33
CA PHE A 277 16.70 2.46 5.11
C PHE A 277 15.59 3.49 5.30
N ASP A 278 15.47 4.44 4.38
CA ASP A 278 14.40 5.43 4.40
C ASP A 278 13.27 5.03 3.45
N LEU A 279 12.06 4.94 3.98
CA LEU A 279 10.89 4.69 3.16
C LEU A 279 10.65 5.91 2.27
N ARG A 280 10.58 5.71 0.95
CA ARG A 280 10.30 6.78 -0.01
C ARG A 280 8.89 7.33 0.15
N GLU A 281 8.73 8.62 -0.14
CA GLU A 281 7.40 9.22 -0.22
C GLU A 281 6.69 8.79 -1.50
N MET A 282 5.47 8.27 -1.33
CA MET A 282 4.57 7.88 -2.40
C MET A 282 3.16 8.23 -1.95
N ILE A 283 2.77 9.48 -2.16
CA ILE A 283 1.47 10.02 -1.76
C ILE A 283 0.66 10.30 -3.02
N CYS A 284 -0.62 9.92 -3.01
CA CYS A 284 -1.52 10.32 -4.08
C CYS A 284 -1.78 11.83 -4.01
N SER A 285 -1.59 12.53 -5.13
CA SER A 285 -1.83 13.97 -5.25
C SER A 285 -3.02 14.23 -6.17
N PRO A 286 -4.19 14.64 -5.64
CA PRO A 286 -5.37 14.91 -6.46
C PRO A 286 -5.12 15.98 -7.54
N SER A 287 -4.24 16.95 -7.25
CA SER A 287 -3.89 17.99 -8.22
C SER A 287 -3.06 17.46 -9.40
N GLU A 288 -2.19 16.48 -9.16
CA GLU A 288 -1.41 15.83 -10.22
C GLU A 288 -2.27 14.85 -11.01
N GLN A 289 -3.19 14.13 -10.35
CA GLN A 289 -4.17 13.29 -11.02
C GLN A 289 -5.06 14.10 -11.97
N ALA A 290 -5.55 15.27 -11.53
CA ALA A 290 -6.35 16.16 -12.38
C ALA A 290 -5.57 16.68 -13.60
N GLU A 291 -4.27 16.92 -13.45
CA GLU A 291 -3.38 17.30 -14.56
C GLU A 291 -3.21 16.12 -15.54
N PHE A 292 -2.93 14.92 -15.02
CA PHE A 292 -2.85 13.68 -15.81
C PHE A 292 -4.14 13.41 -16.59
N ASP A 293 -5.30 13.61 -15.97
CA ASP A 293 -6.60 13.39 -16.62
C ASP A 293 -6.79 14.31 -17.83
N THR A 294 -6.34 15.55 -17.69
CA THR A 294 -6.44 16.58 -18.73
C THR A 294 -5.47 16.31 -19.87
N GLN A 295 -4.23 15.93 -19.56
CA GLN A 295 -3.15 15.82 -20.54
C GLN A 295 -3.06 14.44 -21.20
N VAL A 296 -3.47 13.38 -20.50
CA VAL A 296 -3.26 11.98 -20.94
C VAL A 296 -4.58 11.23 -21.05
N SER A 297 -5.35 11.14 -19.95
CA SER A 297 -6.50 10.24 -19.87
C SER A 297 -7.63 10.58 -20.87
N ARG A 298 -8.11 11.84 -20.85
CA ARG A 298 -9.21 12.28 -21.73
C ARG A 298 -8.82 12.30 -23.22
N PRO A 299 -7.66 12.83 -23.62
CA PRO A 299 -7.23 12.79 -25.02
C PRO A 299 -7.09 11.38 -25.60
N ALA A 300 -6.66 10.39 -24.80
CA ALA A 300 -6.51 9.00 -25.25
C ALA A 300 -7.83 8.41 -25.77
N ILE A 301 -8.96 8.70 -25.11
CA ILE A 301 -10.29 8.24 -25.55
C ILE A 301 -10.77 8.99 -26.80
N ALA A 302 -10.48 10.29 -26.91
CA ALA A 302 -10.90 11.09 -28.06
C ALA A 302 -10.23 10.60 -29.36
N ASN A 303 -9.00 10.09 -29.26
CA ASN A 303 -8.26 9.54 -30.39
C ASN A 303 -8.68 8.10 -30.74
N SER A 304 -9.07 7.28 -29.75
CA SER A 304 -9.53 5.90 -30.02
C SER A 304 -10.87 5.84 -30.74
N LYS A 305 -11.70 6.89 -30.67
CA LYS A 305 -12.98 7.00 -31.40
C LYS A 305 -12.85 7.48 -32.85
N LYS A 306 -11.64 7.86 -33.30
CA LYS A 306 -11.40 8.36 -34.67
C LYS A 306 -10.85 7.29 -35.63
N ASN A 307 -10.51 6.11 -35.11
CA ASN A 307 -10.08 4.94 -35.87
C ASN A 307 -11.12 3.83 -35.76
#